data_AF-A0A173ZA20-F1
#
_entry.id   AF-A0A173ZA20-F1
#
_cell.length_a   1.000
_cell.length_b   1.000
_cell.length_c   1.000
_cell.angle_alpha   90.00
_cell.angle_beta   90.00
_cell.angle_gamma   90.00
#
_symmetry.space_group_name_H-M   'P 1'
#
loop_
_entity.id
_entity.type
_entity.pdbx_description
1 polymer ?
#
loop_
_entity_poly.entity_id
_entity_poly.type
_entity_poly.pdbx_seq_one_letter_code
_entity_poly.pdbx_strand_id
1 'polypeptide(L)'
;MALSDYSALFQNNNDTMFDAVKFGVAIVTDKDFEALNQVKVQYNYAWIYDKKPATEKKEKKMAEDLMEDMADVVTIESFVPQYQNQSIHFTGDDMGSDRAMIVMLLYIVMAILAFVFGITISNTIRKEAGVIGTLRASGYTRRELILHYMALPVVITLIGALVGNILGYTVLKQVCAGMYYGSYSLPTYVTVWNAEAFWMTTVVPVIIMLVINYGILHYKLRLSPLKFIRRDLSSRKQKRAVHLSTKLGIFRRFRLRVIFQNISNYLVLFVGIIFANLLLFFGLLLPSVLNHYQEEIQENMLAKYQYMLEVPTDAISGSKLESLLSLMQYSNGTKTDNKTAEKFSAYALNTIPGEAKSEEVVLYGVEPDSKYIKADLGDGVYISTAYADKYQVEPGDKITLKEKYERKRYTFKVKGVYDYSGAISVFMSRDKLNETFDLGSDYYAGYFANTKIKDIDEKYIGSVVDLEALTKVSRQLDVSMGNMMGLVNGFAIMIYMIVIYLLSKIIIEKNAQSISMTKILGYTNGEISRLYIMSTMVVVVIELLLSLPIETVVMNVIFRVMMMESLTGWITLWIDPKIYVEMFLVGFITYVAVALLEYRKIKKVPMDEALKNVE
;
A
#
# COMPACT_ATOMS: atom_id res chain seq x y z
N MET A 1 -26.00 9.50 8.13
CA MET A 1 -27.11 9.80 7.21
C MET A 1 -26.50 9.82 5.82
N ALA A 2 -27.06 9.10 4.84
CA ALA A 2 -26.53 9.07 3.48
C ALA A 2 -27.36 10.00 2.61
N LEU A 3 -26.72 10.95 1.92
CA LEU A 3 -27.34 11.83 0.94
C LEU A 3 -26.88 11.39 -0.45
N SER A 4 -27.77 11.44 -1.44
CA SER A 4 -27.52 10.90 -2.79
C SER A 4 -26.28 11.50 -3.47
N ASP A 5 -26.03 12.79 -3.24
CA ASP A 5 -24.93 13.53 -3.89
C ASP A 5 -23.70 13.72 -3.00
N TYR A 6 -23.67 13.12 -1.80
CA TYR A 6 -22.56 13.27 -0.84
C TYR A 6 -22.15 11.92 -0.23
N SER A 7 -21.93 10.91 -1.08
CA SER A 7 -21.36 9.64 -0.63
C SER A 7 -19.94 9.85 -0.07
N ALA A 8 -19.17 10.75 -0.69
CA ALA A 8 -17.96 11.35 -0.17
C ALA A 8 -18.19 12.85 0.09
N LEU A 9 -17.59 13.39 1.15
CA LEU A 9 -17.84 14.75 1.64
C LEU A 9 -16.94 15.80 0.96
N PHE A 10 -16.99 15.87 -0.37
CA PHE A 10 -16.31 16.94 -1.10
C PHE A 10 -17.05 18.26 -0.87
N GLN A 11 -16.33 19.28 -0.45
CA GLN A 11 -16.88 20.62 -0.31
C GLN A 11 -17.04 21.29 -1.69
N ASN A 12 -16.06 21.07 -2.58
CA ASN A 12 -16.09 21.49 -3.97
C ASN A 12 -15.70 20.29 -4.84
N ASN A 13 -16.35 20.13 -5.99
CA ASN A 13 -16.06 19.04 -6.92
C ASN A 13 -14.67 19.14 -7.56
N ASN A 14 -14.06 20.33 -7.53
CA ASN A 14 -12.71 20.60 -8.02
C ASN A 14 -11.62 20.34 -6.95
N ASP A 15 -12.00 19.97 -5.71
CA ASP A 15 -11.04 19.60 -4.68
C ASP A 15 -10.33 18.29 -5.05
N THR A 16 -9.05 18.18 -4.71
CA THR A 16 -8.27 16.95 -4.96
C THR A 16 -8.64 15.79 -4.02
N MET A 17 -9.27 16.08 -2.87
CA MET A 17 -9.70 15.11 -1.87
C MET A 17 -10.85 15.69 -1.04
N PHE A 18 -11.73 14.86 -0.50
CA PHE A 18 -12.75 15.27 0.46
C PHE A 18 -12.18 15.43 1.88
N ASP A 19 -12.93 16.08 2.78
CA ASP A 19 -12.56 16.20 4.19
C ASP A 19 -13.74 15.84 5.10
N ALA A 20 -13.81 14.57 5.51
CA ALA A 20 -14.86 14.10 6.39
C ALA A 20 -14.71 14.59 7.85
N VAL A 21 -13.60 15.26 8.18
CA VAL A 21 -13.31 15.75 9.53
C VAL A 21 -13.81 17.19 9.72
N LYS A 22 -13.59 18.04 8.72
CA LYS A 22 -13.90 19.48 8.81
C LYS A 22 -15.16 19.90 8.04
N PHE A 23 -15.63 19.10 7.09
CA PHE A 23 -16.82 19.40 6.30
C PHE A 23 -17.91 18.36 6.54
N GLY A 24 -19.17 18.79 6.47
CA GLY A 24 -20.33 17.93 6.68
C GLY A 24 -21.61 18.56 6.15
N VAL A 25 -22.61 17.71 5.90
CA VAL A 25 -23.92 18.12 5.40
C VAL A 25 -24.98 17.76 6.45
N ALA A 26 -25.98 18.62 6.62
CA ALA A 26 -27.07 18.44 7.55
C ALA A 26 -28.43 18.64 6.88
N ILE A 27 -29.43 17.88 7.31
CA ILE A 27 -30.85 18.18 7.01
C ILE A 27 -31.41 18.94 8.20
N VAL A 28 -31.99 20.10 7.93
CA VAL A 28 -32.53 21.01 8.94
C VAL A 28 -34.02 21.26 8.69
N THR A 29 -34.74 21.70 9.72
CA THR A 29 -36.13 22.16 9.55
C THR A 29 -36.14 23.53 8.91
N ASP A 30 -37.26 23.92 8.29
CA ASP A 30 -37.41 25.26 7.68
C ASP A 30 -37.08 26.38 8.68
N LYS A 31 -37.53 26.23 9.93
CA LYS A 31 -37.25 27.18 11.02
C LYS A 31 -35.75 27.33 11.31
N ASP A 32 -35.02 26.21 11.33
CA ASP A 32 -33.58 26.23 11.57
C ASP A 32 -32.82 26.76 10.36
N PHE A 33 -33.30 26.46 9.14
CA PHE A 33 -32.76 27.00 7.90
C PHE A 33 -32.88 28.52 7.84
N GLU A 34 -34.05 29.07 8.19
CA GLU A 34 -34.29 30.52 8.25
C GLU A 34 -33.40 31.23 9.28
N ALA A 35 -32.98 30.54 10.35
CA ALA A 35 -32.08 31.07 11.36
C ALA A 35 -30.60 31.16 10.89
N LEU A 36 -30.23 30.50 9.78
CA LEU A 36 -28.89 30.58 9.20
C LEU A 36 -28.67 31.91 8.46
N ASN A 37 -27.40 32.18 8.13
CA ASN A 37 -27.04 33.39 7.39
C ASN A 37 -27.58 33.34 5.96
N GLN A 38 -28.69 34.03 5.72
CA GLN A 38 -29.38 34.07 4.43
C GLN A 38 -28.57 34.75 3.32
N VAL A 39 -27.51 35.50 3.65
CA VAL A 39 -26.64 36.17 2.66
C VAL A 39 -25.80 35.17 1.85
N LYS A 40 -25.57 33.96 2.38
CA LYS A 40 -24.75 32.91 1.74
C LYS A 40 -25.58 31.77 1.15
N VAL A 41 -26.88 31.98 0.91
CA VAL A 41 -27.75 30.94 0.39
C VAL A 41 -27.48 30.72 -1.09
N GLN A 42 -27.25 29.46 -1.46
CA GLN A 42 -27.13 29.01 -2.84
C GLN A 42 -28.15 27.90 -3.08
N TYR A 43 -28.90 28.01 -4.17
CA TYR A 43 -29.88 27.00 -4.57
C TYR A 43 -29.22 25.99 -5.50
N ASN A 44 -29.20 24.73 -5.07
CA ASN A 44 -28.70 23.61 -5.86
C ASN A 44 -29.86 22.70 -6.24
N TYR A 45 -29.93 22.34 -7.52
CA TYR A 45 -30.93 21.43 -8.05
C TYR A 45 -30.26 20.13 -8.51
N ALA A 46 -30.83 19.00 -8.11
CA ALA A 46 -30.37 17.68 -8.52
C ALA A 46 -31.37 17.06 -9.50
N TRP A 47 -30.87 16.28 -10.45
CA TRP A 47 -31.68 15.53 -11.42
C TRP A 47 -31.25 14.07 -11.48
N ILE A 48 -32.14 13.22 -11.99
CA ILE A 48 -31.86 11.81 -12.26
C ILE A 48 -32.31 11.47 -13.68
N TYR A 49 -31.61 10.52 -14.30
CA TYR A 49 -32.01 10.01 -15.60
C TYR A 49 -33.15 8.99 -15.46
N ASP A 50 -34.26 9.17 -16.19
CA ASP A 50 -35.32 8.16 -16.29
C ASP A 50 -34.79 6.82 -16.84
N LYS A 51 -33.85 6.91 -17.79
CA LYS A 51 -33.10 5.76 -18.34
C LYS A 51 -31.63 6.09 -18.35
N LYS A 52 -30.85 5.39 -17.51
CA LYS A 52 -29.41 5.63 -17.40
C LYS A 52 -28.71 5.38 -18.76
N PRO A 53 -27.89 6.33 -19.23
CA PRO A 53 -27.13 6.16 -20.48
C PRO A 53 -26.16 4.97 -20.37
N ALA A 54 -26.02 4.23 -21.46
CA ALA A 54 -25.20 3.00 -21.50
C ALA A 54 -23.70 3.26 -21.65
N THR A 55 -23.29 4.47 -22.04
CA THR A 55 -21.89 4.84 -22.23
C THR A 55 -21.65 6.26 -21.71
N GLU A 56 -20.47 6.52 -21.17
CA GLU A 56 -20.07 7.86 -20.70
C GLU A 56 -20.21 8.92 -21.80
N LYS A 57 -19.95 8.57 -23.06
CA LYS A 57 -20.11 9.50 -24.19
C LYS A 57 -21.58 9.90 -24.39
N LYS A 58 -22.53 8.99 -24.19
CA LYS A 58 -23.96 9.31 -24.25
C LYS A 58 -24.38 10.12 -23.04
N GLU A 59 -23.87 9.78 -21.86
CA GLU A 59 -24.11 10.53 -20.63
C GLU A 59 -23.64 11.98 -20.74
N LYS A 60 -22.41 12.18 -21.22
CA LYS A 60 -21.86 13.50 -21.52
C LYS A 60 -22.78 14.30 -22.45
N LYS A 61 -23.17 13.70 -23.58
CA LYS A 61 -24.05 14.38 -24.53
C LYS A 61 -25.40 14.77 -23.91
N MET A 62 -26.05 13.85 -23.19
CA MET A 62 -27.34 14.14 -22.57
C MET A 62 -27.24 15.19 -21.46
N ALA A 63 -26.11 15.24 -20.75
CA ALA A 63 -25.84 16.28 -19.76
C ALA A 63 -25.57 17.64 -20.42
N GLU A 64 -24.84 17.68 -21.54
CA GLU A 64 -24.63 18.89 -22.35
C GLU A 64 -25.96 19.41 -22.90
N ASP A 65 -26.78 18.53 -23.49
CA ASP A 65 -28.12 18.87 -24.01
C ASP A 65 -29.00 19.48 -22.88
N LEU A 66 -28.99 18.89 -21.67
CA LEU A 66 -29.73 19.42 -20.51
C LEU A 66 -29.19 20.79 -20.05
N MET A 67 -27.87 20.96 -20.01
CA MET A 67 -27.23 22.22 -19.62
C MET A 67 -27.60 23.34 -20.60
N GLU A 68 -27.60 23.06 -21.90
CA GLU A 68 -28.03 23.99 -22.95
C GLU A 68 -29.52 24.37 -22.78
N ASP A 69 -30.40 23.38 -22.64
CA ASP A 69 -31.85 23.61 -22.44
C ASP A 69 -32.13 24.44 -21.17
N MET A 70 -31.35 24.25 -20.11
CA MET A 70 -31.50 25.04 -18.87
C MET A 70 -30.94 26.45 -19.00
N ALA A 71 -29.84 26.64 -19.72
CA ALA A 71 -29.21 27.95 -19.94
C ALA A 71 -30.12 28.90 -20.72
N ASP A 72 -31.01 28.36 -21.57
CA ASP A 72 -32.03 29.13 -22.28
C ASP A 72 -33.11 29.74 -21.36
N VAL A 73 -33.29 29.20 -20.14
CA VAL A 73 -34.37 29.58 -19.21
C VAL A 73 -33.83 30.33 -17.98
N VAL A 74 -32.67 29.92 -17.47
CA VAL A 74 -32.06 30.47 -16.25
C VAL A 74 -30.56 30.60 -16.39
N THR A 75 -29.98 31.58 -15.70
CA THR A 75 -28.52 31.70 -15.55
C THR A 75 -27.99 30.54 -14.72
N ILE A 76 -27.01 29.81 -15.24
CA ILE A 76 -26.41 28.67 -14.57
C ILE A 76 -25.06 29.11 -14.01
N GLU A 77 -24.91 29.10 -12.69
CA GLU A 77 -23.63 29.43 -12.03
C GLU A 77 -22.65 28.25 -12.06
N SER A 78 -23.16 27.02 -11.90
CA SER A 78 -22.35 25.80 -11.89
C SER A 78 -23.19 24.62 -12.39
N PHE A 79 -22.56 23.70 -13.13
CA PHE A 79 -23.19 22.50 -13.64
C PHE A 79 -22.23 21.31 -13.52
N VAL A 80 -22.58 20.34 -12.66
CA VAL A 80 -21.75 19.15 -12.41
C VAL A 80 -22.54 17.90 -12.76
N PRO A 81 -22.31 17.29 -13.94
CA PRO A 81 -22.98 16.04 -14.28
C PRO A 81 -22.45 14.88 -13.46
N GLN A 82 -23.28 13.84 -13.28
CA GLN A 82 -22.98 12.68 -12.45
C GLN A 82 -21.57 12.11 -12.71
N TYR A 83 -21.21 11.81 -13.96
CA TYR A 83 -19.90 11.27 -14.32
C TYR A 83 -18.68 12.15 -13.98
N GLN A 84 -18.87 13.44 -13.67
CA GLN A 84 -17.82 14.35 -13.19
C GLN A 84 -17.92 14.60 -11.68
N ASN A 85 -19.00 14.16 -11.03
CA ASN A 85 -19.27 14.43 -9.63
C ASN A 85 -18.48 13.47 -8.72
N GLN A 86 -17.40 13.97 -8.14
CA GLN A 86 -16.52 13.23 -7.23
C GLN A 86 -17.24 12.79 -5.95
N SER A 87 -18.17 13.60 -5.43
CA SER A 87 -18.98 13.24 -4.26
C SER A 87 -19.83 11.99 -4.47
N ILE A 88 -20.10 11.61 -5.72
CA ILE A 88 -20.85 10.40 -6.11
C ILE A 88 -19.90 9.24 -6.44
N HIS A 89 -18.87 9.47 -7.27
CA HIS A 89 -18.04 8.40 -7.82
C HIS A 89 -16.86 7.99 -6.93
N PHE A 90 -16.28 8.93 -6.17
CA PHE A 90 -15.02 8.71 -5.45
C PHE A 90 -15.11 7.49 -4.52
N THR A 91 -16.19 7.37 -3.76
CA THR A 91 -16.38 6.25 -2.82
C THR A 91 -16.29 4.89 -3.52
N GLY A 92 -16.89 4.75 -4.71
CA GLY A 92 -16.87 3.50 -5.46
C GLY A 92 -15.48 3.19 -6.03
N ASP A 93 -14.79 4.21 -6.54
CA ASP A 93 -13.44 4.09 -7.09
C ASP A 93 -12.41 3.76 -6.00
N ASP A 94 -12.52 4.40 -4.83
CA ASP A 94 -11.64 4.20 -3.67
C ASP A 94 -11.81 2.80 -3.06
N MET A 95 -13.06 2.33 -2.87
CA MET A 95 -13.31 0.96 -2.42
C MET A 95 -12.73 -0.09 -3.40
N GLY A 96 -12.70 0.22 -4.70
CA GLY A 96 -12.02 -0.61 -5.70
C GLY A 96 -10.50 -0.63 -5.52
N SER A 97 -9.92 0.51 -5.15
CA SER A 97 -8.50 0.68 -4.89
C SER A 97 -8.02 -0.03 -3.61
N ASP A 98 -8.77 0.08 -2.52
CA ASP A 98 -8.50 -0.58 -1.23
C ASP A 98 -8.39 -2.10 -1.38
N ARG A 99 -9.23 -2.66 -2.27
CA ARG A 99 -9.20 -4.10 -2.58
C ARG A 99 -7.83 -4.53 -3.10
N ALA A 100 -7.18 -3.74 -3.97
CA ALA A 100 -5.88 -4.08 -4.52
C ALA A 100 -4.82 -4.17 -3.40
N MET A 101 -4.82 -3.20 -2.48
CA MET A 101 -3.93 -3.19 -1.31
C MET A 101 -4.15 -4.42 -0.41
N ILE A 102 -5.40 -4.77 -0.10
CA ILE A 102 -5.69 -5.95 0.75
C ILE A 102 -5.30 -7.25 0.04
N VAL A 103 -5.51 -7.35 -1.27
CA VAL A 103 -5.11 -8.53 -2.06
C VAL A 103 -3.59 -8.71 -2.06
N MET A 104 -2.83 -7.62 -2.16
CA MET A 104 -1.37 -7.64 -2.05
C MET A 104 -0.92 -8.15 -0.66
N LEU A 105 -1.51 -7.63 0.41
CA LEU A 105 -1.26 -8.10 1.78
C LEU A 105 -1.58 -9.59 1.93
N LEU A 106 -2.69 -10.03 1.32
CA LEU A 106 -3.12 -11.42 1.33
C LEU A 106 -2.09 -12.33 0.63
N TYR A 107 -1.48 -11.89 -0.48
CA TYR A 107 -0.43 -12.65 -1.15
C TYR A 107 0.83 -12.82 -0.28
N ILE A 108 1.23 -11.79 0.47
CA ILE A 108 2.33 -11.90 1.44
C ILE A 108 1.99 -12.95 2.50
N VAL A 109 0.77 -12.91 3.06
CA VAL A 109 0.30 -13.89 4.04
C VAL A 109 0.24 -15.31 3.45
N MET A 110 -0.22 -15.47 2.20
CA MET A 110 -0.22 -16.77 1.52
C MET A 110 1.19 -17.34 1.35
N ALA A 111 2.17 -16.51 1.00
CA ALA A 111 3.57 -16.91 0.89
C ALA A 111 4.12 -17.39 2.25
N ILE A 112 3.81 -16.67 3.34
CA ILE A 112 4.15 -17.06 4.71
C ILE A 112 3.51 -18.41 5.05
N LEU A 113 2.21 -18.59 4.80
CA LEU A 113 1.49 -19.84 5.10
C LEU A 113 2.07 -21.02 4.33
N ALA A 114 2.31 -20.84 3.03
CA ALA A 114 2.95 -21.84 2.17
C ALA A 114 4.29 -22.31 2.76
N PHE A 115 5.10 -21.35 3.16
CA PHE A 115 6.41 -21.58 3.77
C PHE A 115 6.30 -22.32 5.12
N VAL A 116 5.41 -21.86 6.01
CA VAL A 116 5.17 -22.46 7.33
C VAL A 116 4.67 -23.89 7.22
N PHE A 117 3.72 -24.19 6.33
CA PHE A 117 3.25 -25.55 6.09
C PHE A 117 4.40 -26.46 5.64
N GLY A 118 5.18 -26.00 4.66
CA GLY A 118 6.28 -26.79 4.11
C GLY A 118 7.35 -27.13 5.14
N ILE A 119 7.68 -26.18 6.01
CA ILE A 119 8.62 -26.40 7.11
C ILE A 119 8.04 -27.36 8.14
N THR A 120 6.78 -27.15 8.53
CA THR A 120 6.12 -27.93 9.58
C THR A 120 6.08 -29.40 9.19
N ILE A 121 5.61 -29.73 7.98
CA ILE A 121 5.54 -31.12 7.52
C ILE A 121 6.93 -31.74 7.36
N SER A 122 7.90 -30.99 6.83
CA SER A 122 9.28 -31.45 6.69
C SER A 122 9.93 -31.78 8.04
N ASN A 123 9.62 -31.00 9.07
CA ASN A 123 10.08 -31.27 10.44
C ASN A 123 9.37 -32.47 11.07
N THR A 124 8.06 -32.60 10.91
CA THR A 124 7.29 -33.75 11.40
C THR A 124 7.81 -35.06 10.81
N ILE A 125 8.04 -35.13 9.49
CA ILE A 125 8.61 -36.31 8.82
C ILE A 125 9.99 -36.67 9.41
N ARG A 126 10.80 -35.66 9.76
CA ARG A 126 12.12 -35.89 10.36
C ARG A 126 12.02 -36.43 11.78
N LYS A 127 11.15 -35.84 12.60
CA LYS A 127 10.95 -36.25 13.99
C LYS A 127 10.43 -37.70 14.06
N GLU A 128 9.54 -38.06 13.16
CA GLU A 128 8.91 -39.38 13.12
C GLU A 128 9.57 -40.32 12.10
N ALA A 129 10.78 -39.99 11.63
CA ALA A 129 11.46 -40.75 10.60
C ALA A 129 11.61 -42.23 10.96
N GLY A 130 11.94 -42.54 12.22
CA GLY A 130 12.05 -43.91 12.69
C GLY A 130 10.71 -44.67 12.59
N VAL A 131 9.62 -44.05 13.03
CA VAL A 131 8.27 -44.63 12.97
C VAL A 131 7.85 -44.89 11.51
N ILE A 132 8.06 -43.90 10.63
CA ILE A 132 7.79 -44.02 9.20
C ILE A 132 8.60 -45.16 8.58
N GLY A 133 9.88 -45.28 8.97
CA GLY A 133 10.77 -46.34 8.51
C GLY A 133 10.30 -47.73 8.91
N THR A 134 9.91 -47.90 10.17
CA THR A 134 9.37 -49.16 10.71
C THR A 134 8.07 -49.53 10.02
N LEU A 135 7.10 -48.62 9.92
CA LEU A 135 5.82 -48.88 9.25
C LEU A 135 6.03 -49.31 7.79
N ARG A 136 6.95 -48.66 7.06
CA ARG A 136 7.28 -49.06 5.70
C ARG A 136 8.00 -50.39 5.60
N ALA A 137 8.82 -50.74 6.59
CA ALA A 137 9.45 -52.06 6.67
C ALA A 137 8.40 -53.15 6.99
N SER A 138 7.37 -52.81 7.77
CA SER A 138 6.23 -53.67 8.10
C SER A 138 5.19 -53.80 6.97
N GLY A 139 5.41 -53.16 5.80
CA GLY A 139 4.55 -53.33 4.61
C GLY A 139 3.57 -52.19 4.32
N TYR A 140 3.52 -51.13 5.14
CA TYR A 140 2.66 -49.97 4.85
C TYR A 140 3.08 -49.26 3.56
N THR A 141 2.10 -48.97 2.73
CA THR A 141 2.29 -48.29 1.45
C THR A 141 2.55 -46.81 1.66
N ARG A 142 3.21 -46.18 0.67
CA ARG A 142 3.45 -44.73 0.70
C ARG A 142 2.14 -43.94 0.74
N ARG A 143 1.08 -44.44 0.09
CA ARG A 143 -0.22 -43.76 0.02
C ARG A 143 -0.91 -43.72 1.39
N GLU A 144 -0.88 -44.82 2.13
CA GLU A 144 -1.43 -44.87 3.50
C GLU A 144 -0.72 -43.88 4.42
N LEU A 145 0.61 -43.79 4.33
CA LEU A 145 1.39 -42.83 5.11
C LEU A 145 1.10 -41.39 4.70
N ILE A 146 0.99 -41.10 3.40
CA ILE A 146 0.60 -39.75 2.93
C ILE A 146 -0.75 -39.37 3.53
N LEU A 147 -1.76 -40.25 3.46
CA LEU A 147 -3.09 -39.96 4.00
C LEU A 147 -3.05 -39.73 5.52
N HIS A 148 -2.30 -40.54 6.27
CA HIS A 148 -2.16 -40.38 7.72
C HIS A 148 -1.52 -39.04 8.09
N TYR A 149 -0.42 -38.67 7.45
CA TYR A 149 0.30 -37.43 7.74
C TYR A 149 -0.37 -36.18 7.17
N MET A 150 -1.28 -36.32 6.21
CA MET A 150 -2.13 -35.23 5.70
C MET A 150 -3.35 -34.97 6.58
N ALA A 151 -3.87 -35.97 7.29
CA ALA A 151 -5.13 -35.86 8.03
C ALA A 151 -5.12 -34.71 9.04
N LEU A 152 -4.08 -34.61 9.88
CA LEU A 152 -4.01 -33.60 10.93
C LEU A 152 -3.85 -32.17 10.38
N PRO A 153 -2.94 -31.88 9.43
CA PRO A 153 -2.89 -30.58 8.77
C PRO A 153 -4.20 -30.18 8.09
N VAL A 154 -4.88 -31.12 7.41
CA VAL A 154 -6.16 -30.85 6.74
C VAL A 154 -7.24 -30.47 7.75
N VAL A 155 -7.42 -31.26 8.81
CA VAL A 155 -8.44 -30.98 9.84
C VAL A 155 -8.20 -29.64 10.51
N ILE A 156 -6.96 -29.35 10.90
CA ILE A 156 -6.62 -28.07 11.56
C ILE A 156 -6.87 -26.89 10.61
N THR A 157 -6.50 -27.02 9.33
CA THR A 157 -6.70 -25.96 8.34
C THR A 157 -8.19 -25.70 8.09
N LEU A 158 -9.01 -26.76 7.99
CA LEU A 158 -10.45 -26.63 7.82
C LEU A 158 -11.13 -26.00 9.05
N ILE A 159 -10.71 -26.38 10.26
CA ILE A 159 -11.19 -25.73 11.50
C ILE A 159 -10.77 -24.26 11.52
N GLY A 160 -9.52 -23.96 11.19
CA GLY A 160 -9.01 -22.58 11.11
C GLY A 160 -9.77 -21.74 10.09
N ALA A 161 -10.04 -22.29 8.90
CA ALA A 161 -10.85 -21.65 7.87
C ALA A 161 -12.28 -21.41 8.34
N LEU A 162 -12.91 -22.39 8.99
CA LEU A 162 -14.26 -22.25 9.54
C LEU A 162 -14.32 -21.13 10.59
N VAL A 163 -13.42 -21.17 11.58
CA VAL A 163 -13.34 -20.16 12.65
C VAL A 163 -13.02 -18.79 12.07
N GLY A 164 -12.09 -18.69 11.12
CA GLY A 164 -11.73 -17.44 10.45
C GLY A 164 -12.90 -16.81 9.70
N ASN A 165 -13.67 -17.62 8.94
CA ASN A 165 -14.88 -17.13 8.28
C ASN A 165 -15.93 -16.68 9.29
N ILE A 166 -16.16 -17.45 10.36
CA ILE A 166 -17.12 -17.06 11.42
C ILE A 166 -16.71 -15.71 12.01
N LEU A 167 -15.44 -15.54 12.41
CA LEU A 167 -14.94 -14.29 12.97
C LEU A 167 -15.03 -13.13 11.96
N GLY A 168 -14.74 -13.39 10.70
CA GLY A 168 -14.87 -12.43 9.60
C GLY A 168 -16.29 -11.90 9.44
N TYR A 169 -17.26 -12.81 9.32
CA TYR A 169 -18.67 -12.49 9.08
C TYR A 169 -19.44 -12.04 10.35
N THR A 170 -18.85 -12.14 11.54
CA THR A 170 -19.52 -11.75 12.80
C THR A 170 -18.88 -10.54 13.47
N VAL A 171 -17.60 -10.63 13.84
CA VAL A 171 -16.90 -9.64 14.66
C VAL A 171 -16.16 -8.62 13.79
N LEU A 172 -15.31 -9.10 12.87
CA LEU A 172 -14.41 -8.21 12.11
C LEU A 172 -15.14 -7.34 11.10
N LYS A 173 -16.32 -7.77 10.61
CA LYS A 173 -17.12 -6.96 9.69
C LYS A 173 -17.48 -5.59 10.23
N GLN A 174 -17.73 -5.45 11.54
CA GLN A 174 -18.11 -4.18 12.14
C GLN A 174 -16.92 -3.23 12.24
N VAL A 175 -15.73 -3.80 12.50
CA VAL A 175 -14.47 -3.05 12.52
C VAL A 175 -14.20 -2.46 11.14
N CYS A 176 -14.27 -3.27 10.08
CA CYS A 176 -14.08 -2.79 8.71
C CYS A 176 -15.17 -1.81 8.28
N ALA A 177 -16.45 -2.09 8.55
CA ALA A 177 -17.54 -1.18 8.21
C ALA A 177 -17.41 0.17 8.95
N GLY A 178 -16.97 0.16 10.21
CA GLY A 178 -16.71 1.37 10.99
C GLY A 178 -15.64 2.27 10.39
N MET A 179 -14.60 1.68 9.76
CA MET A 179 -13.57 2.46 9.05
C MET A 179 -14.17 3.23 7.87
N TYR A 180 -14.98 2.56 7.04
CA TYR A 180 -15.66 3.22 5.93
C TYR A 180 -16.70 4.25 6.39
N TYR A 181 -17.45 3.97 7.47
CA TYR A 181 -18.39 4.96 8.02
C TYR A 181 -17.73 6.20 8.62
N GLY A 182 -16.46 6.10 9.03
CA GLY A 182 -15.68 7.25 9.46
C GLY A 182 -15.29 8.19 8.31
N SER A 183 -15.32 7.70 7.07
CA SER A 183 -14.85 8.42 5.88
C SER A 183 -15.97 8.76 4.90
N TYR A 184 -16.99 7.92 4.81
CA TYR A 184 -18.03 7.98 3.77
C TYR A 184 -19.43 7.98 4.36
N SER A 185 -20.33 8.70 3.69
CA SER A 185 -21.76 8.73 4.02
C SER A 185 -22.49 7.56 3.34
N LEU A 186 -22.27 6.36 3.85
CA LEU A 186 -22.82 5.14 3.27
C LEU A 186 -24.19 4.76 3.85
N PRO A 187 -25.04 4.05 3.07
CA PRO A 187 -26.24 3.42 3.60
C PRO A 187 -25.89 2.31 4.62
N THR A 188 -26.90 1.79 5.30
CA THR A 188 -26.72 0.74 6.32
C THR A 188 -26.03 -0.48 5.73
N TYR A 189 -24.96 -0.92 6.39
CA TYR A 189 -24.09 -1.98 5.93
C TYR A 189 -24.80 -3.32 6.11
N VAL A 190 -24.94 -4.04 5.01
CA VAL A 190 -25.51 -5.37 4.98
C VAL A 190 -24.42 -6.34 4.54
N THR A 191 -24.26 -7.40 5.32
CA THR A 191 -23.28 -8.44 5.01
C THR A 191 -23.85 -9.36 3.95
N VAL A 192 -23.22 -9.39 2.77
CA VAL A 192 -23.57 -10.28 1.67
C VAL A 192 -22.47 -11.33 1.51
N TRP A 193 -22.83 -12.54 1.10
CA TRP A 193 -21.85 -13.56 0.77
C TRP A 193 -21.04 -13.15 -0.46
N ASN A 194 -19.72 -13.13 -0.32
CA ASN A 194 -18.80 -12.86 -1.42
C ASN A 194 -18.02 -14.14 -1.77
N ALA A 195 -18.36 -14.75 -2.90
CA ALA A 195 -17.73 -15.98 -3.38
C ALA A 195 -16.25 -15.81 -3.71
N GLU A 196 -15.85 -14.63 -4.20
CA GLU A 196 -14.46 -14.34 -4.51
C GLU A 196 -13.61 -14.19 -3.24
N ALA A 197 -14.11 -13.47 -2.24
CA ALA A 197 -13.45 -13.36 -0.94
C ALA A 197 -13.29 -14.74 -0.28
N PHE A 198 -14.33 -15.58 -0.34
CA PHE A 198 -14.25 -16.96 0.16
C PHE A 198 -13.22 -17.78 -0.62
N TRP A 199 -13.18 -17.66 -1.94
CA TRP A 199 -12.19 -18.33 -2.78
C TRP A 199 -10.77 -17.93 -2.40
N MET A 200 -10.47 -16.63 -2.34
CA MET A 200 -9.13 -16.13 -2.04
C MET A 200 -8.69 -16.38 -0.60
N THR A 201 -9.58 -16.24 0.38
CA THR A 201 -9.20 -16.33 1.82
C THR A 201 -9.29 -17.74 2.39
N THR A 202 -10.05 -18.64 1.74
CA THR A 202 -10.29 -20.01 2.25
C THR A 202 -9.82 -21.07 1.27
N VAL A 203 -10.35 -21.07 0.05
CA VAL A 203 -10.11 -22.16 -0.90
C VAL A 203 -8.66 -22.18 -1.36
N VAL A 204 -8.11 -21.02 -1.72
CA VAL A 204 -6.71 -20.90 -2.17
C VAL A 204 -5.71 -21.33 -1.07
N PRO A 205 -5.78 -20.83 0.19
CA PRO A 205 -4.92 -21.30 1.27
C PRO A 205 -5.04 -22.81 1.55
N VAL A 206 -6.24 -23.39 1.47
CA VAL A 206 -6.44 -24.84 1.62
C VAL A 206 -5.75 -25.60 0.48
N ILE A 207 -5.88 -25.13 -0.77
CA ILE A 207 -5.20 -25.74 -1.93
C ILE A 207 -3.68 -25.65 -1.75
N ILE A 208 -3.15 -24.48 -1.37
CA ILE A 208 -1.72 -24.27 -1.09
C ILE A 208 -1.23 -25.29 -0.05
N MET A 209 -1.94 -25.41 1.07
CA MET A 209 -1.63 -26.36 2.12
C MET A 209 -1.62 -27.80 1.60
N LEU A 210 -2.65 -28.19 0.83
CA LEU A 210 -2.77 -29.53 0.25
C LEU A 210 -1.61 -29.85 -0.69
N VAL A 211 -1.33 -28.95 -1.64
CA VAL A 211 -0.31 -29.12 -2.67
C VAL A 211 1.09 -29.19 -2.05
N ILE A 212 1.41 -28.29 -1.13
CA ILE A 212 2.73 -28.22 -0.50
C ILE A 212 2.98 -29.45 0.38
N ASN A 213 2.02 -29.78 1.26
CA ASN A 213 2.19 -30.92 2.17
C ASN A 213 2.25 -32.23 1.39
N TYR A 214 1.36 -32.43 0.41
CA TYR A 214 1.39 -33.60 -0.45
C TYR A 214 2.69 -33.69 -1.25
N GLY A 215 3.14 -32.60 -1.86
CA GLY A 215 4.38 -32.55 -2.64
C GLY A 215 5.60 -32.93 -1.81
N ILE A 216 5.73 -32.39 -0.60
CA ILE A 216 6.84 -32.70 0.32
C ILE A 216 6.77 -34.14 0.80
N LEU A 217 5.59 -34.63 1.21
CA LEU A 217 5.40 -36.01 1.64
C LEU A 217 5.73 -36.98 0.51
N HIS A 218 5.22 -36.74 -0.70
CA HIS A 218 5.49 -37.57 -1.88
C HIS A 218 6.98 -37.60 -2.21
N TYR A 219 7.66 -36.45 -2.14
CA TYR A 219 9.10 -36.39 -2.39
C TYR A 219 9.91 -37.13 -1.30
N LYS A 220 9.60 -36.91 -0.03
CA LYS A 220 10.35 -37.49 1.10
C LYS A 220 10.10 -38.99 1.27
N LEU A 221 8.87 -39.45 1.09
CA LEU A 221 8.50 -40.87 1.22
C LEU A 221 8.99 -41.73 0.05
N ARG A 222 9.66 -41.16 -0.97
CA ARG A 222 10.39 -41.94 -1.97
C ARG A 222 11.68 -42.58 -1.44
N LEU A 223 12.25 -42.06 -0.35
CA LEU A 223 13.46 -42.62 0.27
C LEU A 223 13.24 -44.07 0.73
N SER A 224 14.31 -44.87 0.90
CA SER A 224 14.16 -46.26 1.36
C SER A 224 13.79 -46.33 2.85
N PRO A 225 13.09 -47.39 3.31
CA PRO A 225 12.77 -47.57 4.73
C PRO A 225 14.02 -47.54 5.63
N LEU A 226 15.13 -48.13 5.15
CA LEU A 226 16.41 -48.12 5.87
C LEU A 226 16.96 -46.71 6.13
N LYS A 227 16.78 -45.77 5.18
CA LYS A 227 17.18 -44.36 5.38
C LYS A 227 16.34 -43.67 6.44
N PHE A 228 15.05 -43.99 6.50
CA PHE A 228 14.13 -43.49 7.52
C PHE A 228 14.50 -44.01 8.92
N ILE A 229 14.78 -45.31 9.04
CA ILE A 229 15.24 -45.94 10.31
C ILE A 229 16.54 -45.30 10.78
N ARG A 230 17.53 -45.14 9.89
CA ARG A 230 18.81 -44.46 10.19
C ARG A 230 18.70 -42.95 10.38
N ARG A 231 17.50 -42.37 10.25
CA ARG A 231 17.23 -40.92 10.29
C ARG A 231 18.06 -40.10 9.29
N ASP A 232 18.60 -40.74 8.25
CA ASP A 232 19.34 -40.09 7.16
C ASP A 232 18.39 -39.71 6.02
N LEU A 233 17.62 -38.65 6.26
CA LEU A 233 16.66 -38.12 5.29
C LEU A 233 17.30 -37.18 4.26
N SER A 234 18.63 -37.17 4.16
CA SER A 234 19.38 -36.42 3.16
C SER A 234 19.58 -37.25 1.89
N SER A 235 19.43 -36.62 0.72
CA SER A 235 19.88 -37.20 -0.55
C SER A 235 21.36 -36.92 -0.83
N ARG A 236 21.94 -35.89 -0.19
CA ARG A 236 23.33 -35.45 -0.39
C ARG A 236 24.24 -36.10 0.67
N LYS A 237 25.38 -36.65 0.22
CA LYS A 237 26.51 -37.03 1.10
C LYS A 237 26.90 -35.82 1.95
N GLN A 238 27.13 -36.01 3.25
CA GLN A 238 27.62 -34.95 4.14
C GLN A 238 28.87 -34.32 3.51
N LYS A 239 28.86 -32.99 3.31
CA LYS A 239 30.05 -32.24 2.87
C LYS A 239 31.15 -32.42 3.92
N ARG A 240 32.41 -32.52 3.46
CA ARG A 240 33.61 -32.61 4.33
C ARG A 240 33.56 -31.55 5.43
N ALA A 241 33.99 -31.91 6.64
CA ALA A 241 34.05 -31.01 7.78
C ALA A 241 34.85 -29.74 7.42
N VAL A 242 34.27 -28.56 7.65
CA VAL A 242 34.94 -27.28 7.45
C VAL A 242 36.14 -27.22 8.41
N HIS A 243 37.34 -27.03 7.87
CA HIS A 243 38.55 -26.91 8.69
C HIS A 243 38.52 -25.56 9.42
N LEU A 244 38.20 -25.58 10.71
CA LEU A 244 38.23 -24.39 11.57
C LEU A 244 39.62 -24.24 12.19
N SER A 245 40.18 -23.03 12.15
CA SER A 245 41.49 -22.73 12.74
C SER A 245 41.57 -23.16 14.21
N THR A 246 42.69 -23.77 14.59
CA THR A 246 43.01 -24.17 15.97
C THR A 246 43.34 -22.98 16.88
N LYS A 247 43.57 -21.78 16.31
CA LYS A 247 43.81 -20.54 17.08
C LYS A 247 42.54 -20.01 17.76
N LEU A 248 41.36 -20.54 17.43
CA LEU A 248 40.08 -20.18 18.05
C LEU A 248 39.86 -21.01 19.32
N GLY A 249 39.58 -20.36 20.44
CA GLY A 249 39.21 -21.04 21.69
C GLY A 249 38.04 -22.02 21.51
N ILE A 250 38.02 -23.09 22.31
CA ILE A 250 37.12 -24.25 22.16
C ILE A 250 35.66 -23.84 21.97
N PHE A 251 35.15 -22.92 22.79
CA PHE A 251 33.77 -22.42 22.69
C PHE A 251 33.49 -21.69 21.37
N ARG A 252 34.38 -20.82 20.88
CA ARG A 252 34.20 -20.13 19.58
C ARG A 252 34.22 -21.12 18.41
N ARG A 253 35.16 -22.07 18.45
CA ARG A 253 35.30 -23.11 17.42
C ARG A 253 34.08 -24.03 17.39
N PHE A 254 33.54 -24.41 18.55
CA PHE A 254 32.33 -25.21 18.65
C PHE A 254 31.11 -24.46 18.09
N ARG A 255 30.92 -23.19 18.47
CA ARG A 255 29.82 -22.36 17.95
C ARG A 255 29.83 -22.27 16.42
N LEU A 256 30.99 -21.97 15.83
CA LEU A 256 31.13 -21.94 14.37
C LEU A 256 30.81 -23.30 13.74
N ARG A 257 31.23 -24.40 14.37
CA ARG A 257 30.90 -25.74 13.89
C ARG A 257 29.40 -26.02 13.92
N VAL A 258 28.70 -25.63 15.00
CA VAL A 258 27.23 -25.75 15.11
C VAL A 258 26.55 -24.94 14.00
N ILE A 259 27.02 -23.72 13.72
CA ILE A 259 26.50 -22.87 12.65
C ILE A 259 26.66 -23.56 11.28
N PHE A 260 27.88 -23.98 10.93
CA PHE A 260 28.13 -24.62 9.64
C PHE A 260 27.40 -25.96 9.45
N GLN A 261 27.23 -26.74 10.52
CA GLN A 261 26.46 -27.99 10.48
C GLN A 261 24.95 -27.75 10.28
N ASN A 262 24.43 -26.61 10.74
CA ASN A 262 23.01 -26.25 10.67
C ASN A 262 22.68 -25.20 9.60
N ILE A 263 23.61 -24.88 8.69
CA ILE A 263 23.47 -23.78 7.72
C ILE A 263 22.18 -23.85 6.88
N SER A 264 21.73 -25.05 6.50
CA SER A 264 20.48 -25.21 5.75
C SER A 264 19.24 -24.80 6.56
N ASN A 265 19.28 -24.90 7.89
CA ASN A 265 18.19 -24.46 8.75
C ASN A 265 18.22 -22.96 8.97
N TYR A 266 19.41 -22.38 9.09
CA TYR A 266 19.61 -20.93 9.15
C TYR A 266 19.15 -20.27 7.84
N LEU A 267 19.49 -20.83 6.66
CA LEU A 267 18.94 -20.33 5.39
C LEU A 267 17.40 -20.36 5.34
N VAL A 268 16.77 -21.38 5.91
CA VAL A 268 15.31 -21.43 6.05
C VAL A 268 14.84 -20.36 7.05
N LEU A 269 15.50 -20.23 8.20
CA LEU A 269 15.21 -19.18 9.18
C LEU A 269 15.25 -17.79 8.55
N PHE A 270 16.30 -17.49 7.76
CA PHE A 270 16.48 -16.25 7.03
C PHE A 270 15.32 -15.95 6.07
N VAL A 271 14.89 -16.92 5.25
CA VAL A 271 13.74 -16.74 4.36
C VAL A 271 12.45 -16.50 5.15
N GLY A 272 12.28 -17.17 6.28
CA GLY A 272 11.15 -16.95 7.17
C GLY A 272 11.14 -15.56 7.81
N ILE A 273 12.31 -15.08 8.24
CA ILE A 273 12.52 -13.72 8.74
C ILE A 273 12.13 -12.70 7.67
N ILE A 274 12.62 -12.86 6.43
CA ILE A 274 12.30 -11.95 5.32
C ILE A 274 10.79 -11.83 5.12
N PHE A 275 10.07 -12.95 4.99
CA PHE A 275 8.63 -12.89 4.75
C PHE A 275 7.86 -12.27 5.92
N ALA A 276 8.25 -12.62 7.15
CA ALA A 276 7.58 -12.11 8.34
C ALA A 276 7.86 -10.61 8.56
N ASN A 277 9.11 -10.17 8.36
CA ASN A 277 9.49 -8.77 8.43
C ASN A 277 8.87 -7.95 7.30
N LEU A 278 8.71 -8.50 6.09
CA LEU A 278 8.07 -7.77 4.99
C LEU A 278 6.65 -7.33 5.34
N LEU A 279 5.90 -8.20 6.04
CA LEU A 279 4.57 -7.89 6.54
C LEU A 279 4.61 -6.81 7.64
N LEU A 280 5.59 -6.87 8.55
CA LEU A 280 5.80 -5.86 9.59
C LEU A 280 6.19 -4.50 8.98
N PHE A 281 7.09 -4.50 8.00
CA PHE A 281 7.56 -3.32 7.30
C PHE A 281 6.41 -2.61 6.61
N PHE A 282 5.53 -3.36 5.93
CA PHE A 282 4.35 -2.78 5.28
C PHE A 282 3.47 -2.01 6.29
N GLY A 283 3.22 -2.59 7.47
CA GLY A 283 2.40 -1.97 8.52
C GLY A 283 3.02 -0.72 9.16
N LEU A 284 4.36 -0.63 9.21
CA LEU A 284 5.08 0.53 9.79
C LEU A 284 5.36 1.64 8.76
N LEU A 285 5.46 1.29 7.47
CA LEU A 285 5.90 2.20 6.43
C LEU A 285 4.87 3.29 6.10
N LEU A 286 3.61 2.91 5.88
CA LEU A 286 2.63 3.82 5.30
C LEU A 286 2.37 5.08 6.18
N PRO A 287 2.19 4.98 7.50
CA PRO A 287 2.05 6.17 8.35
C PRO A 287 3.27 7.09 8.30
N SER A 288 4.47 6.51 8.24
CA SER A 288 5.71 7.27 8.14
C SER A 288 5.82 8.04 6.82
N VAL A 289 5.46 7.39 5.70
CA VAL A 289 5.45 8.01 4.37
C VAL A 289 4.45 9.17 4.33
N LEU A 290 3.25 8.98 4.89
CA LEU A 290 2.22 10.02 4.92
C LEU A 290 2.61 11.24 5.75
N ASN A 291 3.28 11.03 6.89
CA ASN A 291 3.80 12.12 7.72
C ASN A 291 4.90 12.90 6.98
N HIS A 292 5.86 12.21 6.36
CA HIS A 292 6.91 12.87 5.59
C HIS A 292 6.36 13.63 4.38
N TYR A 293 5.37 13.07 3.69
CA TYR A 293 4.68 13.74 2.58
C TYR A 293 4.04 15.07 3.01
N GLN A 294 3.49 15.17 4.24
CA GLN A 294 2.97 16.44 4.76
C GLN A 294 4.08 17.47 4.97
N GLU A 295 5.23 17.05 5.49
CA GLU A 295 6.40 17.91 5.70
C GLU A 295 6.96 18.41 4.35
N GLU A 296 7.15 17.49 3.39
CA GLU A 296 7.67 17.80 2.05
C GLU A 296 6.74 18.76 1.29
N ILE A 297 5.43 18.55 1.38
CA ILE A 297 4.44 19.48 0.81
C ILE A 297 4.58 20.87 1.42
N GLN A 298 4.73 20.98 2.75
CA GLN A 298 4.83 22.27 3.43
C GLN A 298 6.05 23.07 2.99
N GLU A 299 7.17 22.38 2.77
CA GLU A 299 8.44 23.00 2.38
C GLU A 299 8.47 23.39 0.89
N ASN A 300 7.82 22.59 0.03
CA ASN A 300 7.93 22.71 -1.43
C ASN A 300 6.64 23.19 -2.13
N MET A 301 5.79 23.96 -1.45
CA MET A 301 4.63 24.59 -2.11
C MET A 301 5.07 25.63 -3.15
N LEU A 302 4.36 25.69 -4.29
CA LEU A 302 4.61 26.72 -5.32
C LEU A 302 4.34 28.14 -4.77
N ALA A 303 3.26 28.30 -4.02
CA ALA A 303 2.86 29.56 -3.38
C ALA A 303 2.00 29.26 -2.14
N LYS A 304 1.81 30.25 -1.25
CA LYS A 304 0.91 30.09 -0.09
C LYS A 304 -0.56 29.94 -0.51
N TYR A 305 -0.93 30.61 -1.59
CA TYR A 305 -2.25 30.53 -2.20
C TYR A 305 -2.10 30.42 -3.71
N GLN A 306 -2.72 29.41 -4.29
CA GLN A 306 -2.88 29.28 -5.73
C GLN A 306 -4.38 29.32 -6.05
N TYR A 307 -4.79 30.35 -6.77
CA TYR A 307 -6.17 30.54 -7.20
C TYR A 307 -6.34 30.00 -8.60
N MET A 308 -7.17 28.97 -8.79
CA MET A 308 -7.64 28.53 -10.10
C MET A 308 -8.94 29.25 -10.41
N LEU A 309 -8.95 30.00 -11.51
CA LEU A 309 -10.12 30.75 -11.94
C LEU A 309 -11.01 29.87 -12.80
N GLU A 310 -12.31 29.97 -12.58
CA GLU A 310 -13.30 29.20 -13.32
C GLU A 310 -14.08 30.14 -14.23
N VAL A 311 -14.11 29.80 -15.52
CA VAL A 311 -14.89 30.55 -16.50
C VAL A 311 -16.37 30.20 -16.28
N PRO A 312 -17.25 31.20 -16.07
CA PRO A 312 -18.67 30.95 -15.88
C PRO A 312 -19.27 30.15 -17.04
N THR A 313 -20.17 29.22 -16.73
CA THR A 313 -20.81 28.34 -17.72
C THR A 313 -21.57 29.11 -18.81
N ASP A 314 -22.16 30.26 -18.46
CA ASP A 314 -22.86 31.14 -19.43
C ASP A 314 -21.93 31.71 -20.52
N ALA A 315 -20.62 31.78 -20.26
CA ALA A 315 -19.63 32.18 -21.27
C ALA A 315 -19.40 31.12 -22.35
N ILE A 316 -19.83 29.89 -22.11
CA ILE A 316 -19.63 28.72 -22.97
C ILE A 316 -20.93 28.37 -23.72
N SER A 317 -22.09 28.52 -23.09
CA SER A 317 -23.40 28.07 -23.62
C SER A 317 -24.33 29.19 -24.11
N GLY A 318 -24.05 30.46 -23.81
CA GLY A 318 -24.93 31.59 -24.17
C GLY A 318 -24.94 31.95 -25.66
N SER A 319 -25.85 32.86 -26.05
CA SER A 319 -25.80 33.46 -27.38
C SER A 319 -24.47 34.19 -27.60
N LYS A 320 -23.98 34.29 -28.85
CA LYS A 320 -22.65 34.86 -29.15
C LYS A 320 -22.42 36.26 -28.53
N LEU A 321 -23.46 37.06 -28.33
CA LEU A 321 -23.38 38.37 -27.67
C LEU A 321 -23.24 38.25 -26.15
N GLU A 322 -24.00 37.35 -25.52
CA GLU A 322 -23.97 37.09 -24.08
C GLU A 322 -22.66 36.42 -23.66
N SER A 323 -22.15 35.47 -24.45
CA SER A 323 -20.83 34.87 -24.22
C SER A 323 -19.71 35.93 -24.28
N LEU A 324 -19.80 36.90 -25.20
CA LEU A 324 -18.83 37.99 -25.24
C LEU A 324 -18.95 38.91 -24.02
N LEU A 325 -20.18 39.23 -23.61
CA LEU A 325 -20.43 40.05 -22.42
C LEU A 325 -19.94 39.37 -21.13
N SER A 326 -20.21 38.08 -20.96
CA SER A 326 -19.77 37.30 -19.80
C SER A 326 -18.26 37.09 -19.79
N LEU A 327 -17.62 36.88 -20.93
CA LEU A 327 -16.15 36.85 -21.04
C LEU A 327 -15.51 38.21 -20.72
N MET A 328 -16.12 39.33 -21.13
CA MET A 328 -15.63 40.65 -20.74
C MET A 328 -15.79 40.90 -19.23
N GLN A 329 -16.93 40.51 -18.65
CA GLN A 329 -17.17 40.62 -17.21
C GLN A 329 -16.20 39.75 -16.42
N TYR A 330 -15.97 38.51 -16.87
CA TYR A 330 -14.97 37.61 -16.31
C TYR A 330 -13.56 38.21 -16.38
N SER A 331 -13.14 38.70 -17.55
CA SER A 331 -11.82 39.31 -17.74
C SER A 331 -11.61 40.54 -16.84
N ASN A 332 -12.65 41.33 -16.59
CA ASN A 332 -12.55 42.49 -15.72
C ASN A 332 -12.65 42.12 -14.23
N GLY A 333 -13.52 41.18 -13.87
CA GLY A 333 -13.77 40.73 -12.50
C GLY A 333 -12.69 39.80 -11.93
N THR A 334 -11.81 39.27 -12.79
CA THR A 334 -10.66 38.44 -12.38
C THR A 334 -9.35 39.23 -12.29
N LYS A 335 -9.37 40.55 -12.49
CA LYS A 335 -8.20 41.40 -12.23
C LYS A 335 -8.07 41.64 -10.74
N THR A 336 -6.83 41.63 -10.25
CA THR A 336 -6.52 41.92 -8.86
C THR A 336 -5.41 42.95 -8.74
N ASP A 337 -5.53 43.81 -7.74
CA ASP A 337 -4.50 44.80 -7.37
C ASP A 337 -3.53 44.24 -6.31
N ASN A 338 -3.66 42.95 -5.96
CA ASN A 338 -2.79 42.29 -4.99
C ASN A 338 -1.34 42.24 -5.54
N LYS A 339 -0.43 42.95 -4.89
CA LYS A 339 0.99 43.05 -5.29
C LYS A 339 1.77 41.73 -5.26
N THR A 340 1.27 40.75 -4.52
CA THR A 340 1.86 39.41 -4.48
C THR A 340 1.30 38.51 -5.57
N ALA A 341 0.17 38.85 -6.20
CA ALA A 341 -0.42 38.03 -7.25
C ALA A 341 0.48 37.99 -8.50
N GLU A 342 0.68 36.79 -9.03
CA GLU A 342 1.37 36.55 -10.29
C GLU A 342 0.52 35.62 -11.16
N LYS A 343 0.26 36.04 -12.40
CA LYS A 343 -0.56 35.28 -13.34
C LYS A 343 0.15 34.00 -13.77
N PHE A 344 -0.59 32.90 -13.85
CA PHE A 344 -0.15 31.70 -14.55
C PHE A 344 -1.26 31.19 -15.47
N SER A 345 -0.86 30.52 -16.55
CA SER A 345 -1.78 29.73 -17.37
C SER A 345 -1.74 28.28 -16.91
N ALA A 346 -2.86 27.58 -17.03
CA ALA A 346 -2.94 26.15 -16.77
C ALA A 346 -3.68 25.47 -17.91
N TYR A 347 -3.26 24.25 -18.23
CA TYR A 347 -3.95 23.37 -19.15
C TYR A 347 -3.83 21.93 -18.66
N ALA A 348 -4.90 21.15 -18.77
CA ALA A 348 -4.91 19.77 -18.30
C ALA A 348 -4.78 18.82 -19.50
N LEU A 349 -3.81 17.90 -19.43
CA LEU A 349 -3.71 16.77 -20.36
C LEU A 349 -3.68 15.47 -19.59
N ASN A 350 -3.96 14.36 -20.27
CA ASN A 350 -3.88 13.04 -19.67
C ASN A 350 -2.61 12.30 -20.10
N THR A 351 -2.07 11.49 -19.19
CA THR A 351 -1.05 10.51 -19.56
C THR A 351 -1.62 9.45 -20.50
N ILE A 352 -0.77 8.92 -21.39
CA ILE A 352 -1.17 7.81 -22.27
C ILE A 352 -1.32 6.56 -21.40
N PRO A 353 -2.45 5.83 -21.48
CA PRO A 353 -2.61 4.58 -20.76
C PRO A 353 -1.48 3.62 -21.15
N GLY A 354 -0.76 3.12 -20.15
CA GLY A 354 0.37 2.21 -20.30
C GLY A 354 0.39 1.23 -19.12
N GLU A 355 1.51 1.17 -18.38
CA GLU A 355 1.61 0.41 -17.13
C GLU A 355 0.84 1.05 -15.96
N ALA A 356 0.51 2.35 -16.05
CA ALA A 356 -0.26 3.09 -15.06
C ALA A 356 -1.62 3.51 -15.61
N LYS A 357 -2.58 3.77 -14.71
CA LYS A 357 -3.86 4.41 -15.05
C LYS A 357 -3.62 5.75 -15.74
N SER A 358 -4.51 6.09 -16.67
CA SER A 358 -4.47 7.41 -17.31
C SER A 358 -4.84 8.46 -16.27
N GLU A 359 -3.97 9.42 -16.06
CA GLU A 359 -4.10 10.44 -15.04
C GLU A 359 -3.99 11.82 -15.65
N GLU A 360 -4.68 12.77 -15.05
CA GLU A 360 -4.60 14.17 -15.43
C GLU A 360 -3.28 14.78 -14.93
N VAL A 361 -2.65 15.54 -15.79
CA VAL A 361 -1.39 16.25 -15.56
C VAL A 361 -1.67 17.71 -15.86
N VAL A 362 -1.49 18.56 -14.85
CA VAL A 362 -1.63 20.01 -15.02
C VAL A 362 -0.32 20.56 -15.58
N LEU A 363 -0.41 21.22 -16.73
CA LEU A 363 0.66 21.99 -17.33
C LEU A 363 0.54 23.43 -16.87
N TYR A 364 1.56 23.94 -16.19
CA TYR A 364 1.67 25.32 -15.74
C TYR A 364 2.49 26.14 -16.73
N GLY A 365 1.89 27.21 -17.22
CA GLY A 365 2.50 28.26 -18.01
C GLY A 365 2.87 29.41 -17.08
N VAL A 366 4.16 29.54 -16.81
CA VAL A 366 4.71 30.45 -15.79
C VAL A 366 5.42 31.62 -16.47
N GLU A 367 5.40 32.79 -15.84
CA GLU A 367 6.20 33.93 -16.27
C GLU A 367 7.71 33.61 -16.27
N PRO A 368 8.49 34.08 -17.26
CA PRO A 368 9.93 33.83 -17.34
C PRO A 368 10.72 34.28 -16.10
N ASP A 369 10.33 35.40 -15.48
CA ASP A 369 10.92 35.94 -14.25
C ASP A 369 9.99 35.73 -13.03
N SER A 370 9.39 34.54 -12.92
CA SER A 370 8.45 34.21 -11.85
C SER A 370 9.02 34.43 -10.46
N LYS A 371 8.21 35.01 -9.57
CA LYS A 371 8.51 35.15 -8.13
C LYS A 371 8.42 33.81 -7.39
N TYR A 372 7.61 32.89 -7.91
CA TYR A 372 7.20 31.66 -7.25
C TYR A 372 7.94 30.43 -7.76
N ILE A 373 8.16 30.35 -9.07
CA ILE A 373 8.80 29.20 -9.71
C ILE A 373 10.15 29.64 -10.25
N LYS A 374 11.23 29.20 -9.61
CA LYS A 374 12.61 29.55 -10.00
C LYS A 374 13.18 28.47 -10.91
N ALA A 375 12.83 28.52 -12.19
CA ALA A 375 13.34 27.60 -13.21
C ALA A 375 13.68 28.33 -14.52
N ASP A 376 14.74 27.91 -15.21
CA ASP A 376 15.08 28.41 -16.55
C ASP A 376 14.21 27.70 -17.61
N LEU A 377 12.99 28.18 -17.78
CA LEU A 377 11.94 27.49 -18.55
C LEU A 377 12.24 27.39 -20.05
N GLY A 378 13.06 28.28 -20.63
CA GLY A 378 13.59 28.24 -22.01
C GLY A 378 12.69 27.55 -23.07
N ASP A 379 13.31 26.75 -23.94
CA ASP A 379 12.59 25.98 -24.97
C ASP A 379 12.12 24.60 -24.49
N GLY A 380 12.46 24.20 -23.27
CA GLY A 380 12.15 22.88 -22.70
C GLY A 380 10.84 22.85 -21.94
N VAL A 381 10.62 21.77 -21.19
CA VAL A 381 9.67 21.73 -20.07
C VAL A 381 10.38 21.19 -18.84
N TYR A 382 9.98 21.67 -17.66
CA TYR A 382 10.33 21.06 -16.40
C TYR A 382 9.20 20.14 -15.95
N ILE A 383 9.53 19.05 -15.28
CA ILE A 383 8.54 18.14 -14.70
C ILE A 383 8.66 18.18 -13.18
N SER A 384 7.56 17.98 -12.47
CA SER A 384 7.60 17.92 -11.00
C SER A 384 8.36 16.68 -10.51
N THR A 385 8.95 16.74 -9.31
CA THR A 385 9.60 15.57 -8.66
C THR A 385 8.65 14.37 -8.62
N ALA A 386 7.37 14.62 -8.32
CA ALA A 386 6.30 13.62 -8.37
C ALA A 386 6.15 12.96 -9.75
N TYR A 387 6.18 13.74 -10.84
CA TYR A 387 6.12 13.19 -12.21
C TYR A 387 7.36 12.35 -12.52
N ALA A 388 8.55 12.90 -12.21
CA ALA A 388 9.83 12.28 -12.50
C ALA A 388 9.97 10.92 -11.80
N ASP A 389 9.64 10.84 -10.51
CA ASP A 389 9.74 9.60 -9.74
C ASP A 389 8.67 8.57 -10.15
N LYS A 390 7.42 9.00 -10.36
CA LYS A 390 6.34 8.11 -10.82
C LYS A 390 6.73 7.44 -12.14
N TYR A 391 6.97 8.24 -13.18
CA TYR A 391 7.18 7.75 -14.53
C TYR A 391 8.63 7.42 -14.86
N GLN A 392 9.57 7.60 -13.91
CA GLN A 392 11.02 7.39 -14.06
C GLN A 392 11.57 8.12 -15.28
N VAL A 393 11.27 9.42 -15.34
CA VAL A 393 11.65 10.30 -16.44
C VAL A 393 12.82 11.16 -15.99
N GLU A 394 13.89 11.14 -16.78
CA GLU A 394 15.11 11.90 -16.51
C GLU A 394 15.23 13.14 -17.43
N PRO A 395 16.02 14.15 -17.03
CA PRO A 395 16.35 15.26 -17.92
C PRO A 395 16.95 14.78 -19.24
N GLY A 396 16.35 15.20 -20.36
CA GLY A 396 16.71 14.77 -21.71
C GLY A 396 15.65 13.90 -22.40
N ASP A 397 14.77 13.26 -21.62
CA ASP A 397 13.70 12.41 -22.13
C ASP A 397 12.58 13.19 -22.83
N LYS A 398 11.73 12.46 -23.55
CA LYS A 398 10.51 12.99 -24.16
C LYS A 398 9.29 12.39 -23.49
N ILE A 399 8.40 13.24 -23.01
CA ILE A 399 7.09 12.84 -22.47
C ILE A 399 6.02 13.06 -23.52
N THR A 400 5.01 12.18 -23.58
CA THR A 400 3.86 12.36 -24.46
C THR A 400 2.58 12.31 -23.66
N LEU A 401 1.78 13.37 -23.77
CA LEU A 401 0.48 13.53 -23.14
C LEU A 401 -0.60 13.59 -24.22
N LYS A 402 -1.85 13.32 -23.85
CA LYS A 402 -3.00 13.28 -24.77
C LYS A 402 -4.16 14.08 -24.22
N GLU A 403 -5.04 14.49 -25.13
CA GLU A 403 -6.35 15.00 -24.73
C GLU A 403 -7.18 13.92 -24.03
N LYS A 404 -8.03 14.33 -23.09
CA LYS A 404 -8.91 13.42 -22.34
C LYS A 404 -9.95 12.76 -23.26
N TYR A 405 -10.57 13.57 -24.12
CA TYR A 405 -11.68 13.15 -24.98
C TYR A 405 -11.32 13.13 -26.49
N GLU A 406 -10.23 13.78 -26.88
CA GLU A 406 -9.77 13.82 -28.27
C GLU A 406 -8.62 12.84 -28.53
N ARG A 407 -8.29 12.63 -29.81
CA ARG A 407 -7.14 11.80 -30.22
C ARG A 407 -5.83 12.59 -30.33
N LYS A 408 -5.82 13.89 -30.01
CA LYS A 408 -4.63 14.74 -30.08
C LYS A 408 -3.61 14.34 -29.01
N ARG A 409 -2.33 14.44 -29.37
CA ARG A 409 -1.18 14.11 -28.52
C ARG A 409 -0.13 15.19 -28.63
N TYR A 410 0.49 15.49 -27.51
CA TYR A 410 1.53 16.51 -27.37
C TYR A 410 2.79 15.85 -26.83
N THR A 411 3.95 16.14 -27.45
CA THR A 411 5.24 15.61 -27.01
C THR A 411 6.14 16.75 -26.56
N PHE A 412 6.66 16.64 -25.35
CA PHE A 412 7.52 17.65 -24.73
C PHE A 412 8.89 17.06 -24.41
N LYS A 413 9.95 17.85 -24.58
CA LYS A 413 11.31 17.49 -24.17
C LYS A 413 11.59 18.00 -22.76
N VAL A 414 11.94 17.09 -21.87
CA VAL A 414 12.24 17.37 -20.46
C VAL A 414 13.63 18.01 -20.37
N LYS A 415 13.69 19.23 -19.87
CA LYS A 415 14.94 19.97 -19.63
C LYS A 415 15.47 19.73 -18.22
N GLY A 416 14.57 19.58 -17.25
CA GLY A 416 14.93 19.37 -15.85
C GLY A 416 13.75 18.93 -15.00
N VAL A 417 14.03 18.67 -13.73
CA VAL A 417 13.03 18.36 -12.70
C VAL A 417 12.93 19.57 -11.78
N TYR A 418 11.71 20.03 -11.52
CA TYR A 418 11.41 21.10 -10.57
C TYR A 418 10.94 20.48 -9.26
N ASP A 419 11.47 21.00 -8.14
CA ASP A 419 11.17 20.45 -6.82
C ASP A 419 9.73 20.78 -6.40
N TYR A 420 8.84 19.83 -6.67
CA TYR A 420 7.42 19.93 -6.37
C TYR A 420 6.82 18.52 -6.26
N SER A 421 6.39 18.16 -5.05
CA SER A 421 5.82 16.84 -4.75
C SER A 421 4.31 16.87 -4.52
N GLY A 422 3.70 18.07 -4.51
CA GLY A 422 2.27 18.25 -4.26
C GLY A 422 1.36 17.78 -5.41
N ALA A 423 1.86 17.74 -6.64
CA ALA A 423 1.12 17.18 -7.78
C ALA A 423 2.04 16.72 -8.92
N ILE A 424 1.49 15.84 -9.77
CA ILE A 424 2.09 15.48 -11.06
C ILE A 424 1.88 16.65 -12.02
N SER A 425 2.93 17.36 -12.37
CA SER A 425 2.82 18.62 -13.11
C SER A 425 3.98 18.84 -14.08
N VAL A 426 3.71 19.62 -15.12
CA VAL A 426 4.70 20.06 -16.11
C VAL A 426 4.74 21.58 -16.10
N PHE A 427 5.92 22.16 -16.13
CA PHE A 427 6.14 23.61 -16.12
C PHE A 427 6.80 24.05 -17.42
N MET A 428 6.29 25.11 -18.03
CA MET A 428 6.86 25.78 -19.19
C MET A 428 6.58 27.28 -19.15
N SER A 429 7.15 28.05 -20.08
CA SER A 429 6.82 29.48 -20.15
C SER A 429 5.35 29.70 -20.53
N ARG A 430 4.74 30.75 -19.99
CA ARG A 430 3.32 31.05 -20.26
C ARG A 430 3.05 31.27 -21.74
N ASP A 431 3.90 32.03 -22.42
CA ASP A 431 3.77 32.29 -23.85
C ASP A 431 3.76 30.99 -24.67
N LYS A 432 4.67 30.06 -24.34
CA LYS A 432 4.76 28.76 -25.01
C LYS A 432 3.54 27.89 -24.74
N LEU A 433 3.02 27.88 -23.50
CA LEU A 433 1.81 27.14 -23.19
C LEU A 433 0.62 27.70 -23.97
N ASN A 434 0.44 29.01 -23.95
CA ASN A 434 -0.65 29.69 -24.63
C ASN A 434 -0.60 29.50 -26.15
N GLU A 435 0.60 29.49 -26.75
CA GLU A 435 0.81 29.18 -28.17
C GLU A 435 0.55 27.70 -28.49
N THR A 436 0.98 26.77 -27.62
CA THR A 436 0.81 25.32 -27.85
C THR A 436 -0.66 24.89 -27.89
N PHE A 437 -1.52 25.57 -27.13
CA PHE A 437 -2.94 25.24 -26.99
C PHE A 437 -3.88 26.30 -27.57
N ASP A 438 -3.36 27.26 -28.35
CA ASP A 438 -4.13 28.32 -29.00
C ASP A 438 -5.03 29.13 -28.04
N LEU A 439 -4.54 29.41 -26.82
CA LEU A 439 -5.31 30.07 -25.75
C LEU A 439 -5.32 31.61 -25.87
N GLY A 440 -4.40 32.18 -26.65
CA GLY A 440 -4.21 33.62 -26.80
C GLY A 440 -3.15 34.21 -25.86
N SER A 441 -2.54 35.32 -26.26
CA SER A 441 -1.34 35.87 -25.60
C SER A 441 -1.56 36.40 -24.17
N ASP A 442 -2.76 36.90 -23.86
CA ASP A 442 -3.10 37.44 -22.53
C ASP A 442 -3.94 36.45 -21.68
N TYR A 443 -4.03 35.18 -22.11
CA TYR A 443 -4.71 34.15 -21.33
C TYR A 443 -3.94 33.85 -20.03
N TYR A 444 -4.70 33.70 -18.94
CA TYR A 444 -4.25 33.18 -17.66
C TYR A 444 -5.38 32.36 -17.05
N ALA A 445 -5.03 31.30 -16.35
CA ALA A 445 -5.98 30.41 -15.66
C ALA A 445 -6.03 30.70 -14.16
N GLY A 446 -5.10 31.49 -13.62
CA GLY A 446 -5.01 31.68 -12.18
C GLY A 446 -3.95 32.64 -11.70
N TYR A 447 -3.86 32.75 -10.36
CA TYR A 447 -2.85 33.55 -9.67
C TYR A 447 -2.12 32.75 -8.59
N PHE A 448 -0.80 32.86 -8.57
CA PHE A 448 0.01 32.55 -7.39
C PHE A 448 0.07 33.78 -6.48
N ALA A 449 -0.17 33.62 -5.18
CA ALA A 449 -0.16 34.71 -4.22
C ALA A 449 0.41 34.29 -2.85
N ASN A 450 1.02 35.24 -2.15
CA ASN A 450 1.48 35.07 -0.76
C ASN A 450 0.50 35.66 0.27
N THR A 451 -0.42 36.49 -0.19
CA THR A 451 -1.52 37.06 0.61
C THR A 451 -2.86 36.76 -0.04
N LYS A 452 -3.87 36.50 0.80
CA LYS A 452 -5.24 36.20 0.34
C LYS A 452 -5.76 37.31 -0.58
N ILE A 453 -6.17 36.94 -1.79
CA ILE A 453 -6.90 37.80 -2.74
C ILE A 453 -8.34 37.98 -2.21
N LYS A 454 -8.84 39.22 -2.21
CA LYS A 454 -10.18 39.58 -1.65
C LYS A 454 -11.03 40.42 -2.60
N ASP A 455 -10.42 40.88 -3.67
CA ASP A 455 -10.95 41.77 -4.70
C ASP A 455 -11.48 41.01 -5.93
N ILE A 456 -11.16 39.72 -6.05
CA ILE A 456 -11.81 38.81 -6.99
C ILE A 456 -13.04 38.21 -6.29
N ASP A 457 -14.19 38.29 -6.95
CA ASP A 457 -15.45 37.69 -6.51
C ASP A 457 -15.29 36.15 -6.43
N GLU A 458 -15.81 35.54 -5.35
CA GLU A 458 -15.71 34.10 -5.10
C GLU A 458 -16.31 33.28 -6.26
N LYS A 459 -17.30 33.82 -6.98
CA LYS A 459 -17.90 33.15 -8.15
C LYS A 459 -16.95 32.90 -9.32
N TYR A 460 -15.82 33.62 -9.38
CA TYR A 460 -14.79 33.43 -10.41
C TYR A 460 -13.63 32.55 -9.94
N ILE A 461 -13.64 32.13 -8.68
CA ILE A 461 -12.60 31.30 -8.08
C ILE A 461 -13.15 29.87 -8.01
N GLY A 462 -12.71 29.02 -8.94
CA GLY A 462 -13.11 27.61 -8.96
C GLY A 462 -12.50 26.80 -7.83
N SER A 463 -11.22 27.04 -7.52
CA SER A 463 -10.55 26.41 -6.38
C SER A 463 -9.38 27.24 -5.85
N VAL A 464 -9.06 27.04 -4.57
CA VAL A 464 -7.89 27.62 -3.92
C VAL A 464 -7.02 26.48 -3.37
N VAL A 465 -5.84 26.30 -3.95
CA VAL A 465 -4.84 25.35 -3.46
C VAL A 465 -3.95 26.09 -2.47
N ASP A 466 -4.17 25.83 -1.19
CA ASP A 466 -3.35 26.29 -0.08
C ASP A 466 -2.84 25.10 0.75
N LEU A 467 -2.14 25.39 1.86
CA LEU A 467 -1.62 24.34 2.73
C LEU A 467 -2.74 23.44 3.29
N GLU A 468 -3.91 23.99 3.58
CA GLU A 468 -5.03 23.23 4.10
C GLU A 468 -5.59 22.27 3.05
N ALA A 469 -5.66 22.71 1.79
CA ALA A 469 -6.04 21.87 0.64
C ALA A 469 -5.02 20.75 0.39
N LEU A 470 -3.72 21.04 0.43
CA LEU A 470 -2.68 20.04 0.18
C LEU A 470 -2.56 19.01 1.32
N THR A 471 -2.72 19.45 2.58
CA THR A 471 -2.71 18.53 3.74
C THR A 471 -4.01 17.74 3.90
N LYS A 472 -5.08 18.13 3.21
CA LYS A 472 -6.37 17.42 3.20
C LYS A 472 -6.20 15.96 2.76
N VAL A 473 -5.40 15.73 1.72
CA VAL A 473 -5.09 14.38 1.20
C VAL A 473 -4.52 13.48 2.29
N SER A 474 -3.46 13.94 2.96
CA SER A 474 -2.78 13.13 3.97
C SER A 474 -3.64 12.95 5.23
N ARG A 475 -4.34 14.00 5.68
CA ARG A 475 -5.30 13.90 6.80
C ARG A 475 -6.41 12.88 6.50
N GLN A 476 -6.97 12.91 5.30
CA GLN A 476 -8.02 11.96 4.91
C GLN A 476 -7.47 10.54 4.82
N LEU A 477 -6.27 10.34 4.26
CA LEU A 477 -5.61 9.02 4.24
C LEU A 477 -5.31 8.50 5.65
N ASP A 478 -4.90 9.36 6.57
CA ASP A 478 -4.67 8.98 7.98
C ASP A 478 -5.97 8.54 8.67
N VAL A 479 -7.09 9.22 8.42
CA VAL A 479 -8.41 8.83 8.96
C VAL A 479 -8.91 7.55 8.30
N SER A 480 -8.87 7.46 6.97
CA SER A 480 -9.37 6.31 6.21
C SER A 480 -8.56 5.04 6.49
N MET A 481 -7.23 5.15 6.54
CA MET A 481 -6.32 4.00 6.60
C MET A 481 -5.67 3.77 7.97
N GLY A 482 -5.57 4.78 8.84
CA GLY A 482 -4.81 4.70 10.10
C GLY A 482 -5.28 3.58 11.03
N ASN A 483 -6.60 3.46 11.22
CA ASN A 483 -7.19 2.36 12.01
C ASN A 483 -6.94 0.98 11.38
N MET A 484 -6.95 0.89 10.06
CA MET A 484 -6.66 -0.34 9.33
C MET A 484 -5.19 -0.74 9.49
N MET A 485 -4.27 0.23 9.42
CA MET A 485 -2.84 -0.02 9.59
C MET A 485 -2.49 -0.51 10.99
N GLY A 486 -3.15 0.00 12.03
CA GLY A 486 -3.00 -0.52 13.40
C GLY A 486 -3.37 -2.02 13.50
N LEU A 487 -4.48 -2.42 12.85
CA LEU A 487 -4.91 -3.82 12.80
C LEU A 487 -3.89 -4.69 12.03
N VAL A 488 -3.44 -4.23 10.85
CA VAL A 488 -2.43 -4.93 10.04
C VAL A 488 -1.13 -5.12 10.83
N ASN A 489 -0.65 -4.08 11.52
CA ASN A 489 0.56 -4.15 12.35
C ASN A 489 0.41 -5.18 13.48
N GLY A 490 -0.74 -5.21 14.16
CA GLY A 490 -1.04 -6.22 15.19
C GLY A 490 -0.99 -7.66 14.65
N PHE A 491 -1.59 -7.91 13.49
CA PHE A 491 -1.51 -9.22 12.81
C PHE A 491 -0.09 -9.55 12.36
N ALA A 492 0.66 -8.57 11.85
CA ALA A 492 2.04 -8.73 11.40
C ALA A 492 2.94 -9.21 12.54
N ILE A 493 2.88 -8.53 13.69
CA ILE A 493 3.66 -8.88 14.89
C ILE A 493 3.28 -10.29 15.37
N MET A 494 1.99 -10.65 15.37
CA MET A 494 1.54 -11.98 15.79
C MET A 494 2.10 -13.08 14.88
N ILE A 495 1.96 -12.92 13.55
CA ILE A 495 2.47 -13.88 12.56
C ILE A 495 3.99 -13.98 12.68
N TYR A 496 4.67 -12.85 12.82
CA TYR A 496 6.11 -12.79 13.00
C TYR A 496 6.58 -13.63 14.19
N MET A 497 5.97 -13.44 15.37
CA MET A 497 6.29 -14.23 16.56
C MET A 497 6.08 -15.73 16.35
N ILE A 498 4.98 -16.13 15.69
CA ILE A 498 4.68 -17.53 15.39
C ILE A 498 5.75 -18.15 14.48
N VAL A 499 6.12 -17.45 13.40
CA VAL A 499 7.11 -17.93 12.43
C VAL A 499 8.48 -18.10 13.08
N ILE A 500 8.97 -17.10 13.82
CA ILE A 500 10.27 -17.17 14.52
C ILE A 500 10.27 -18.29 15.54
N TYR A 501 9.19 -18.46 16.31
CA TYR A 501 9.07 -19.56 17.27
C TYR A 501 9.16 -20.93 16.58
N LEU A 502 8.40 -21.14 15.49
CA LEU A 502 8.42 -22.40 14.75
C LEU A 502 9.80 -22.71 14.19
N LEU A 503 10.49 -21.72 13.62
CA LEU A 503 11.80 -21.89 13.01
C LEU A 503 12.89 -22.16 14.05
N SER A 504 12.90 -21.39 15.14
CA SER A 504 13.90 -21.55 16.21
C SER A 504 13.75 -22.89 16.91
N LYS A 505 12.50 -23.31 17.18
CA LYS A 505 12.17 -24.63 17.76
C LYS A 505 12.81 -25.78 16.98
N ILE A 506 12.84 -25.71 15.64
CA ILE A 506 13.41 -26.74 14.78
C ILE A 506 14.93 -26.87 14.96
N ILE A 507 15.62 -25.75 15.22
CA ILE A 507 17.07 -25.75 15.42
C ILE A 507 17.42 -26.50 16.71
N ILE A 508 16.64 -26.32 17.78
CA ILE A 508 16.85 -27.07 19.02
C ILE A 508 16.53 -28.55 18.84
N GLU A 509 15.40 -28.88 18.21
CA GLU A 509 14.99 -30.27 18.00
C GLU A 509 16.03 -31.05 17.17
N LYS A 510 16.71 -30.40 16.22
CA LYS A 510 17.81 -31.03 15.46
C LYS A 510 19.08 -31.22 16.26
N ASN A 511 19.35 -30.34 17.23
CA ASN A 511 20.53 -30.44 18.08
C ASN A 511 20.26 -31.22 19.39
N ALA A 512 19.06 -31.75 19.59
CA ALA A 512 18.66 -32.43 20.83
C ALA A 512 19.60 -33.57 21.24
N GLN A 513 20.02 -34.41 20.28
CA GLN A 513 20.98 -35.49 20.54
C GLN A 513 22.36 -34.95 20.97
N SER A 514 22.85 -33.90 20.32
CA SER A 514 24.14 -33.28 20.66
C SER A 514 24.07 -32.59 22.04
N ILE A 515 22.95 -31.95 22.35
CA ILE A 515 22.64 -31.38 23.67
C ILE A 515 22.64 -32.48 24.74
N SER A 516 21.97 -33.61 24.47
CA SER A 516 21.91 -34.76 25.37
C SER A 516 23.31 -35.33 25.65
N MET A 517 24.15 -35.48 24.61
CA MET A 517 25.54 -35.91 24.77
C MET A 517 26.37 -34.94 25.62
N THR A 518 26.23 -33.63 25.42
CA THR A 518 26.93 -32.64 26.27
C THR A 518 26.50 -32.69 27.73
N LYS A 519 25.23 -33.03 28.01
CA LYS A 519 24.76 -33.24 29.40
C LYS A 519 25.43 -34.45 30.05
N ILE A 520 25.55 -35.57 29.32
CA ILE A 520 26.26 -36.77 29.81
C ILE A 520 27.72 -36.46 30.11
N LEU A 521 28.36 -35.60 29.30
CA LEU A 521 29.74 -35.14 29.51
C LEU A 521 29.90 -34.15 30.68
N GLY A 522 28.82 -33.82 31.41
CA GLY A 522 28.87 -32.98 32.61
C GLY A 522 28.69 -31.48 32.39
N TYR A 523 28.32 -31.04 31.18
CA TYR A 523 28.07 -29.62 30.92
C TYR A 523 26.79 -29.15 31.61
N THR A 524 26.83 -27.97 32.22
CA THR A 524 25.67 -27.34 32.83
C THR A 524 24.69 -26.82 31.77
N ASN A 525 23.41 -26.69 32.13
CA ASN A 525 22.38 -26.14 31.23
C ASN A 525 22.73 -24.73 30.72
N GLY A 526 23.45 -23.93 31.52
CA GLY A 526 23.92 -22.60 31.12
C GLY A 526 25.02 -22.64 30.06
N GLU A 527 25.97 -23.57 30.19
CA GLU A 527 27.02 -23.78 29.18
C GLU A 527 26.44 -24.29 27.87
N ILE A 528 25.49 -25.23 27.94
CA ILE A 528 24.76 -25.74 26.76
C ILE A 528 23.99 -24.62 26.06
N SER A 529 23.29 -23.76 26.81
CA SER A 529 22.62 -22.57 26.25
C SER A 529 23.60 -21.63 25.55
N ARG A 530 24.79 -21.42 26.12
CA ARG A 530 25.86 -20.61 25.51
C ARG A 530 26.45 -21.25 24.24
N LEU A 531 26.35 -22.57 24.09
CA LEU A 531 26.80 -23.27 22.88
C LEU A 531 25.75 -23.24 21.76
N TYR A 532 24.47 -23.43 22.09
CA TYR A 532 23.41 -23.57 21.07
C TYR A 532 22.56 -22.31 20.89
N ILE A 533 21.98 -21.76 21.97
CA ILE A 533 21.10 -20.59 21.89
C ILE A 533 21.90 -19.35 21.47
N MET A 534 23.05 -19.10 22.11
CA MET A 534 23.90 -17.96 21.72
C MET A 534 24.46 -18.06 20.29
N SER A 535 24.64 -19.28 19.76
CA SER A 535 25.03 -19.45 18.35
C SER A 535 23.90 -19.04 17.41
N THR A 536 22.68 -19.52 17.68
CA THR A 536 21.49 -19.13 16.93
C THR A 536 21.21 -17.63 17.04
N MET A 537 21.37 -17.04 18.23
CA MET A 537 21.19 -15.61 18.45
C MET A 537 22.11 -14.77 17.55
N VAL A 538 23.39 -15.11 17.45
CA VAL A 538 24.34 -14.41 16.57
C VAL A 538 23.90 -14.51 15.11
N VAL A 539 23.44 -15.68 14.68
CA VAL A 539 22.95 -15.87 13.31
C VAL A 539 21.68 -15.08 13.06
N VAL A 540 20.71 -15.09 13.98
CA VAL A 540 19.47 -14.30 13.86
C VAL A 540 19.76 -12.80 13.78
N VAL A 541 20.68 -12.28 14.58
CA VAL A 541 21.07 -10.86 14.50
C VAL A 541 21.66 -10.54 13.12
N ILE A 542 22.52 -11.41 12.59
CA ILE A 542 23.07 -11.24 11.23
C ILE A 542 21.95 -11.33 10.18
N GLU A 543 21.04 -12.29 10.31
CA GLU A 543 19.91 -12.49 9.40
C GLU A 543 18.96 -11.30 9.41
N LEU A 544 18.64 -10.74 10.58
CA LEU A 544 17.85 -9.51 10.70
C LEU A 544 18.53 -8.34 9.98
N LEU A 545 19.84 -8.13 10.22
CA LEU A 545 20.57 -7.03 9.57
C LEU A 545 20.68 -7.21 8.06
N LEU A 546 20.87 -8.45 7.59
CA LEU A 546 20.94 -8.76 6.15
C LEU A 546 19.57 -8.73 5.47
N SER A 547 18.47 -8.90 6.22
CA SER A 547 17.13 -8.88 5.65
C SER A 547 16.68 -7.46 5.32
N LEU A 548 17.04 -6.45 6.13
CA LEU A 548 16.67 -5.04 5.92
C LEU A 548 16.96 -4.49 4.49
N PRO A 549 18.16 -4.64 3.90
CA PRO A 549 18.41 -4.14 2.55
C PRO A 549 17.61 -4.90 1.49
N ILE A 550 17.40 -6.21 1.66
CA ILE A 550 16.60 -7.02 0.74
C ILE A 550 15.15 -6.58 0.80
N GLU A 551 14.61 -6.43 2.00
CA GLU A 551 13.25 -5.99 2.25
C GLU A 551 13.02 -4.56 1.74
N THR A 552 14.00 -3.67 1.84
CA THR A 552 13.92 -2.32 1.26
C THR A 552 13.73 -2.37 -0.24
N VAL A 553 14.52 -3.16 -0.96
CA VAL A 553 14.38 -3.31 -2.42
C VAL A 553 13.02 -3.91 -2.79
N VAL A 554 12.60 -4.95 -2.07
CA VAL A 554 11.29 -5.59 -2.29
C VAL A 554 10.15 -4.61 -2.00
N MET A 555 10.25 -3.86 -0.91
CA MET A 555 9.23 -2.89 -0.50
C MET A 555 9.13 -1.73 -1.49
N ASN A 556 10.24 -1.24 -2.04
CA ASN A 556 10.24 -0.24 -3.10
C ASN A 556 9.43 -0.69 -4.31
N VAL A 557 9.59 -1.96 -4.73
CA VAL A 557 8.82 -2.53 -5.84
C VAL A 557 7.34 -2.66 -5.48
N ILE A 558 7.04 -3.23 -4.31
CA ILE A 558 5.66 -3.44 -3.83
C ILE A 558 4.91 -2.11 -3.73
N PHE A 559 5.50 -1.12 -3.04
CA PHE A 559 4.90 0.20 -2.85
C PHE A 559 4.68 0.91 -4.19
N ARG A 560 5.65 0.85 -5.10
CA ARG A 560 5.52 1.45 -6.44
C ARG A 560 4.39 0.85 -7.25
N VAL A 561 4.28 -0.48 -7.29
CA VAL A 561 3.18 -1.18 -7.98
C VAL A 561 1.84 -0.79 -7.33
N MET A 562 1.79 -0.77 -6.00
CA MET A 562 0.60 -0.34 -5.27
C MET A 562 0.18 1.07 -5.68
N MET A 563 1.08 2.05 -5.60
CA MET A 563 0.79 3.43 -5.97
C MET A 563 0.32 3.58 -7.42
N MET A 564 0.94 2.85 -8.36
CA MET A 564 0.58 2.91 -9.78
C MET A 564 -0.81 2.34 -10.13
N GLU A 565 -1.26 1.31 -9.41
CA GLU A 565 -2.56 0.68 -9.65
C GLU A 565 -3.69 1.34 -8.85
N SER A 566 -3.39 1.78 -7.62
CA SER A 566 -4.36 2.19 -6.62
C SER A 566 -4.62 3.69 -6.58
N LEU A 567 -3.61 4.54 -6.77
CA LEU A 567 -3.73 5.97 -6.47
C LEU A 567 -3.41 6.84 -7.69
N THR A 568 -4.25 7.86 -7.90
CA THR A 568 -3.90 8.98 -8.78
C THR A 568 -3.00 9.95 -8.04
N GLY A 569 -2.04 10.58 -8.74
CA GLY A 569 -0.98 11.33 -8.08
C GLY A 569 0.20 10.46 -7.65
N TRP A 570 1.14 11.03 -6.88
CA TRP A 570 2.34 10.32 -6.48
C TRP A 570 2.77 10.74 -5.08
N ILE A 571 2.98 9.74 -4.23
CA ILE A 571 3.61 9.92 -2.93
C ILE A 571 4.96 9.23 -3.02
N THR A 572 6.02 10.01 -2.88
CA THR A 572 7.40 9.52 -2.91
C THR A 572 7.63 8.56 -1.75
N LEU A 573 8.27 7.43 -2.04
CA LEU A 573 8.56 6.46 -1.00
C LEU A 573 9.72 6.95 -0.14
N TRP A 574 9.40 7.32 1.10
CA TRP A 574 10.40 7.68 2.10
C TRP A 574 10.35 6.73 3.30
N ILE A 575 11.49 6.11 3.59
CA ILE A 575 11.62 5.15 4.69
C ILE A 575 12.37 5.83 5.83
N ASP A 576 11.68 6.16 6.93
CA ASP A 576 12.33 6.71 8.13
C ASP A 576 13.37 5.70 8.64
N PRO A 577 14.63 6.12 8.87
CA PRO A 577 15.65 5.30 9.51
C PRO A 577 15.18 4.61 10.81
N LYS A 578 14.22 5.20 11.54
CA LYS A 578 13.60 4.60 12.73
C LYS A 578 12.90 3.28 12.45
N ILE A 579 12.28 3.10 11.28
CA ILE A 579 11.58 1.86 10.92
C ILE A 579 12.56 0.68 10.94
N TYR A 580 13.78 0.85 10.43
CA TYR A 580 14.81 -0.18 10.48
C TYR A 580 15.18 -0.57 11.92
N VAL A 581 15.23 0.43 12.83
CA VAL A 581 15.50 0.21 14.25
C VAL A 581 14.33 -0.53 14.90
N GLU A 582 13.09 -0.12 14.63
CA GLU A 582 11.89 -0.78 15.15
C GLU A 582 11.78 -2.23 14.68
N MET A 583 11.97 -2.50 13.39
CA MET A 583 11.98 -3.84 12.84
C MET A 583 13.06 -4.71 13.49
N PHE A 584 14.27 -4.17 13.64
CA PHE A 584 15.35 -4.88 14.32
C PHE A 584 15.02 -5.17 15.79
N LEU A 585 14.48 -4.19 16.52
CA LEU A 585 14.12 -4.35 17.94
C LEU A 585 12.96 -5.33 18.12
N VAL A 586 11.90 -5.25 17.33
CA VAL A 586 10.77 -6.19 17.36
C VAL A 586 11.27 -7.59 17.05
N GLY A 587 12.11 -7.74 16.03
CA GLY A 587 12.73 -9.03 15.68
C GLY A 587 13.61 -9.59 16.79
N PHE A 588 14.46 -8.75 17.36
CA PHE A 588 15.36 -9.12 18.45
C PHE A 588 14.61 -9.51 19.73
N ILE A 589 13.64 -8.69 20.16
CA ILE A 589 12.81 -8.94 21.35
C ILE A 589 12.03 -10.25 21.17
N THR A 590 11.44 -10.45 20.00
CA THR A 590 10.73 -11.68 19.65
C THR A 590 11.65 -12.89 19.78
N TYR A 591 12.85 -12.82 19.21
CA TYR A 591 13.82 -13.90 19.31
C TYR A 591 14.26 -14.15 20.75
N VAL A 592 14.49 -13.10 21.56
CA VAL A 592 14.82 -13.24 22.98
C VAL A 592 13.70 -13.94 23.75
N ALA A 593 12.44 -13.58 23.49
CA ALA A 593 11.29 -14.25 24.09
C ALA A 593 11.25 -15.74 23.73
N VAL A 594 11.49 -16.07 22.46
CA VAL A 594 11.60 -17.45 21.98
C VAL A 594 12.78 -18.18 22.63
N ALA A 595 13.95 -17.55 22.71
CA ALA A 595 15.16 -18.09 23.33
C ALA A 595 14.94 -18.43 24.83
N LEU A 596 14.12 -17.66 25.55
CA LEU A 596 13.73 -17.96 26.93
C LEU A 596 12.85 -19.22 27.02
N LEU A 597 11.89 -19.37 26.11
CA LEU A 597 11.06 -20.59 26.01
C LEU A 597 11.91 -21.81 25.65
N GLU A 598 12.86 -21.62 24.74
CA GLU A 598 13.83 -22.61 24.30
C GLU A 598 14.75 -23.08 25.43
N TYR A 599 15.24 -22.15 26.26
CA TYR A 599 16.06 -22.49 27.41
C TYR A 599 15.32 -23.41 28.39
N ARG A 600 14.01 -23.16 28.62
CA ARG A 600 13.16 -24.07 29.41
C ARG A 600 13.06 -25.46 28.79
N LYS A 601 13.05 -25.53 27.45
CA LYS A 601 13.04 -26.80 26.70
C LYS A 601 14.36 -27.55 26.84
N ILE A 602 15.51 -26.88 26.72
CA ILE A 602 16.84 -27.48 26.90
C ILE A 602 16.94 -28.17 28.27
N LYS A 603 16.43 -27.52 29.33
CA LYS A 603 16.41 -28.14 30.68
C LYS A 603 15.67 -29.48 30.70
N LYS A 604 14.59 -29.61 29.93
CA LYS A 604 13.74 -30.81 29.85
C LYS A 604 14.22 -31.87 28.85
N VAL A 605 15.27 -31.62 28.06
CA VAL A 605 15.84 -32.63 27.15
C VAL A 605 16.40 -33.78 27.98
N PRO A 606 15.89 -35.02 27.82
CA PRO A 606 16.32 -36.14 28.64
C PRO A 606 17.67 -36.69 28.15
N MET A 607 18.44 -37.27 29.07
CA MET A 607 19.80 -37.74 28.80
C MET A 607 19.82 -39.07 28.01
N ASP A 608 18.70 -39.81 27.99
CA ASP A 608 18.56 -41.07 27.25
C ASP A 608 18.43 -40.87 25.73
N GLU A 609 18.09 -39.67 25.26
CA GLU A 609 18.08 -39.34 23.82
C GLU A 609 19.42 -39.61 23.13
N ALA A 610 20.55 -39.38 23.83
CA ALA A 610 21.87 -39.66 23.29
C ALA A 610 22.11 -41.16 23.05
N LEU A 611 21.46 -42.03 23.84
CA LEU A 611 21.62 -43.49 23.80
C LEU A 611 20.77 -44.15 22.71
N LYS A 612 19.68 -43.50 22.25
CA LYS A 612 18.74 -44.05 21.26
C LYS A 612 19.26 -44.12 19.82
N ASN A 613 20.46 -43.59 19.55
CA ASN A 613 21.08 -43.53 18.21
C ASN A 613 22.50 -44.13 18.19
N VAL A 614 22.87 -44.94 19.19
CA VAL A 614 24.21 -45.58 19.30
C VAL A 614 24.25 -46.94 18.57
N GLU A 615 23.15 -47.39 17.96
CA GLU A 615 23.10 -48.59 17.10
C GLU A 615 23.00 -48.26 15.60
#